data_AF-A0A7Y0DW84-F1
#
_entry.id   AF-A0A7Y0DW84-F1
#
_cell.length_a   1.000
_cell.length_b   1.000
_cell.length_c   1.000
_cell.angle_alpha   90.00
_cell.angle_beta   90.00
_cell.angle_gamma   90.00
#
_symmetry.space_group_name_H-M   'P 1'
#
loop_
_entity.id
_entity.type
_entity.pdbx_description
1 polymer ?
#
loop_
_entity_poly.entity_id
_entity_poly.type
_entity_poly.pdbx_seq_one_letter_code
_entity_poly.pdbx_strand_id
1 'polypeptide(L)' 'MLKLDGLSIPMIMGDWRLIIEALEEKLQKNIAIDLDTVSEDEAADICEDIDRVEGVLAYVQSEYKKEYNQ' A
#
# COMPACT_ATOMS: atom_id res chain seq x y z
N MET A 1 4.33 -19.92 13.00
CA MET A 1 4.09 -18.54 12.55
C MET A 1 5.31 -17.72 12.89
N LEU A 2 6.17 -17.45 11.91
CA LEU A 2 7.24 -16.46 12.08
C LEU A 2 6.57 -15.11 12.22
N LYS A 3 6.65 -14.51 13.41
CA LYS A 3 6.33 -13.11 13.61
C LYS A 3 7.33 -12.31 12.77
N LEU A 4 6.85 -11.67 11.72
CA LEU A 4 7.62 -10.71 10.92
C LEU A 4 7.82 -9.37 11.68
N ASP A 5 7.54 -9.34 12.99
CA ASP A 5 7.65 -8.20 13.91
C ASP A 5 9.11 -7.68 14.11
N GLY A 6 10.03 -7.89 13.17
CA GLY A 6 11.45 -7.62 13.43
C GLY A 6 12.38 -7.44 12.24
N LEU A 7 11.89 -7.42 10.99
CA LEU A 7 12.72 -6.91 9.89
C LEU A 7 12.52 -5.40 9.83
N SER A 8 13.29 -4.65 10.62
CA SER A 8 13.39 -3.22 10.37
C SER A 8 13.84 -3.06 8.92
N ILE A 9 13.11 -2.26 8.15
CA ILE A 9 13.53 -1.89 6.81
C ILE A 9 14.37 -0.63 7.03
N PRO A 10 15.72 -0.71 7.07
CA PRO A 10 16.55 0.46 7.37
C PRO A 10 16.46 1.43 6.19
N MET A 11 15.48 2.33 6.26
CA MET A 11 15.18 3.33 5.26
C MET A 11 15.22 4.70 5.90
N ILE A 12 15.81 5.66 5.19
CA ILE A 12 15.76 7.06 5.62
C ILE A 12 14.34 7.60 5.45
N MET A 13 13.99 8.65 6.19
CA MET A 13 12.64 9.24 6.18
C MET A 13 12.15 9.55 4.75
N GLY A 14 13.05 9.95 3.85
CA GLY A 14 12.74 10.21 2.45
C GLY A 14 12.26 8.97 1.70
N ASP A 15 12.93 7.83 1.88
CA ASP A 15 12.57 6.57 1.21
C ASP A 15 11.20 6.07 1.67
N TRP A 16 10.92 6.18 2.97
CA TRP A 16 9.60 5.88 3.52
C TRP A 16 8.50 6.71 2.87
N ARG A 17 8.70 8.03 2.77
CA ARG A 17 7.72 8.92 2.14
C ARG A 17 7.49 8.59 0.68
N LEU A 18 8.56 8.34 -0.08
CA LEU A 18 8.44 7.97 -1.49
C LEU A 18 7.65 6.68 -1.68
N ILE A 19 7.83 5.68 -0.83
CA ILE A 19 7.05 4.43 -0.88
C ILE A 19 5.60 4.68 -0.52
N ILE A 20 5.33 5.45 0.53
CA ILE A 20 3.96 5.82 0.94
C ILE A 20 3.25 6.57 -0.20
N GLU A 21 3.89 7.59 -0.77
CA GLU A 21 3.37 8.39 -1.88
C GLU A 21 3.10 7.52 -3.12
N ALA A 22 4.01 6.60 -3.46
CA ALA A 22 3.82 5.69 -4.60
C ALA A 22 2.66 4.70 -4.39
N LEU A 23 2.49 4.19 -3.16
CA LEU A 23 1.37 3.32 -2.81
C LEU A 23 0.04 4.09 -2.82
N GLU A 24 0.02 5.32 -2.28
CA GLU A 24 -1.14 6.22 -2.33
C GLU A 24 -1.51 6.55 -3.78
N GLU A 25 -0.54 6.88 -4.63
CA GLU A 25 -0.78 7.16 -6.05
C GLU A 25 -1.35 5.93 -6.77
N LYS A 26 -0.79 4.74 -6.52
CA LYS A 26 -1.30 3.48 -7.09
C LYS A 26 -2.74 3.20 -6.64
N LEU A 27 -3.02 3.35 -5.35
CA LEU A 27 -4.36 3.16 -4.80
C LEU A 27 -5.37 4.12 -5.45
N GLN A 28 -5.01 5.40 -5.56
CA GLN A 28 -5.88 6.39 -6.21
C GLN A 28 -6.12 6.08 -7.68
N LYS A 29 -5.10 5.58 -8.40
CA LYS A 29 -5.26 5.13 -9.80
C LYS A 29 -6.25 3.99 -9.91
N ASN A 30 -6.17 2.99 -9.02
CA ASN A 30 -7.08 1.85 -9.05
C ASN A 30 -8.52 2.24 -8.69
N ILE A 31 -8.70 3.05 -7.64
CA ILE A 31 -10.03 3.54 -7.22
C ILE A 31 -10.69 4.42 -8.30
N ALA A 32 -9.89 5.12 -9.10
CA ALA A 32 -10.40 5.95 -10.19
C ALA A 32 -10.86 5.15 -11.43
N ILE A 33 -10.60 3.83 -11.49
CA ILE A 33 -11.08 3.00 -12.59
C ILE A 33 -12.59 2.78 -12.43
N ASP A 34 -13.33 3.11 -13.48
CA ASP A 34 -14.74 2.78 -13.57
C ASP A 34 -14.90 1.27 -13.86
N LEU A 35 -15.26 0.50 -12.83
CA LEU A 35 -15.35 -0.96 -12.92
C LEU A 35 -16.42 -1.44 -13.93
N ASP A 36 -17.41 -0.61 -14.24
CA ASP A 36 -18.44 -0.94 -15.23
C ASP A 36 -17.89 -0.86 -16.68
N THR A 37 -16.67 -0.34 -16.86
CA THR A 37 -16.00 -0.20 -18.16
C THR A 37 -15.02 -1.33 -18.50
N VAL A 38 -14.77 -2.24 -17.56
CA VAL A 38 -13.84 -3.36 -17.70
C VAL A 38 -14.60 -4.70 -17.60
N SER A 39 -13.92 -5.80 -17.90
CA SER A 39 -14.51 -7.14 -17.71
C SER A 39 -14.66 -7.49 -16.23
N GLU A 40 -15.53 -8.45 -15.90
CA GLU A 40 -15.72 -8.94 -14.52
C GLU A 40 -14.42 -9.49 -13.91
N ASP A 41 -13.61 -10.19 -14.71
CA ASP A 41 -12.31 -10.71 -14.27
C ASP A 41 -11.33 -9.56 -13.97
N GLU A 42 -11.25 -8.55 -14.85
CA GLU A 42 -10.41 -7.37 -14.62
C GLU A 42 -10.88 -6.56 -13.41
N ALA A 43 -12.20 -6.42 -13.21
CA ALA A 43 -12.75 -5.76 -12.04
C ALA A 43 -12.37 -6.49 -10.75
N ALA A 44 -12.43 -7.83 -10.74
CA ALA A 44 -11.99 -8.64 -9.60
C ALA A 44 -10.50 -8.44 -9.31
N ASP A 45 -9.65 -8.43 -10.34
CA ASP A 45 -8.21 -8.17 -10.20
C ASP A 45 -7.93 -6.77 -9.65
N ILE A 46 -8.65 -5.75 -10.11
CA ILE A 46 -8.52 -4.38 -9.61
C ILE A 46 -8.91 -4.31 -8.14
N CYS A 47 -10.01 -4.96 -7.74
CA CYS A 47 -10.44 -5.02 -6.35
C CYS A 47 -9.41 -5.72 -5.45
N GLU A 48 -8.84 -6.86 -5.90
CA GLU A 48 -7.80 -7.56 -5.14
C GLU A 48 -6.55 -6.69 -4.98
N ASP A 49 -6.15 -5.97 -6.04
CA ASP A 49 -4.99 -5.06 -5.98
C ASP A 49 -5.26 -3.85 -5.07
N ILE A 50 -6.48 -3.33 -5.02
CA ILE A 50 -6.89 -2.29 -4.05
C ILE A 50 -6.70 -2.81 -2.62
N ASP A 51 -7.31 -3.94 -2.26
CA ASP A 51 -7.24 -4.51 -0.91
C ASP A 51 -5.79 -4.77 -0.49
N ARG A 52 -4.98 -5.29 -1.42
CA ARG A 52 -3.56 -5.53 -1.19
C ARG A 52 -2.78 -4.23 -0.96
N VAL A 53 -2.98 -3.23 -1.80
CA VAL A 53 -2.27 -1.94 -1.69
C VAL A 53 -2.67 -1.22 -0.40
N GLU A 54 -3.95 -1.24 -0.01
CA GLU A 54 -4.42 -0.69 1.26
C GLU A 54 -3.75 -1.38 2.45
N GLY A 55 -3.67 -2.72 2.44
CA GLY A 55 -3.01 -3.48 3.50
C GLY A 55 -1.51 -3.13 3.63
N VAL A 56 -0.80 -3.03 2.50
CA VAL A 56 0.62 -2.64 2.50
C VAL A 56 0.80 -1.20 2.94
N LEU A 57 -0.03 -0.27 2.45
CA LEU A 57 0.01 1.13 2.83
C LEU A 57 -0.22 1.31 4.33
N ALA A 58 -1.23 0.66 4.89
CA ALA A 58 -1.51 0.70 6.32
C ALA A 58 -0.35 0.16 7.15
N TYR A 59 0.27 -0.95 6.71
CA TYR A 59 1.46 -1.50 7.36
C TYR A 59 2.63 -0.51 7.33
N VAL A 60 2.99 0.00 6.15
CA VAL A 60 4.12 0.93 5.97
C VAL A 60 3.91 2.22 6.76
N GLN A 61 2.71 2.79 6.73
CA GLN A 61 2.36 3.96 7.54
C GLN A 61 2.48 3.65 9.05
N SER A 62 2.09 2.47 9.50
CA SER A 62 2.23 2.08 10.91
C SER A 62 3.69 1.94 11.34
N GLU A 63 4.56 1.38 10.49
CA GLU A 63 5.99 1.25 10.76
C GLU A 63 6.69 2.60 10.73
N TYR A 64 6.36 3.47 9.76
CA TYR A 64 6.86 4.84 9.69
C TYR A 64 6.56 5.63 10.97
N LYS A 65 5.32 5.53 11.48
CA LYS A 65 4.91 6.17 12.74
C LYS A 65 5.71 5.67 13.94
N LYS A 66 5.95 4.35 14.02
CA LYS A 66 6.78 3.74 15.07
C LYS A 66 8.23 4.21 15.01
N GLU A 67 8.81 4.31 13.81
CA GLU A 67 10.23 4.64 13.64
C GLU A 67 10.53 6.13 13.83
N TYR A 68 9.60 7.02 13.44
CA TYR A 68 9.81 8.47 13.48
C TYR A 68 8.98 9.22 14.53
N ASN A 69 8.29 8.51 15.45
CA ASN A 69 7.41 9.08 16.48
C ASN A 69 6.35 10.06 15.93
N GLN A 70 5.72 9.72 14.80
CA GLN A 70 4.63 10.52 14.18
C GLN A 70 3.27 9.86 14.32
#